data_AF-A0A6A5X1M8-F1
#
_entry.id   AF-A0A6A5X1M8-F1
#
_cell.length_a   1.000
_cell.length_b   1.000
_cell.length_c   1.000
_cell.angle_alpha   90.00
_cell.angle_beta   90.00
_cell.angle_gamma   90.00
#
_symmetry.space_group_name_H-M   'P 1'
#
loop_
_entity.id
_entity.type
_entity.pdbx_description
1 polymer ?
#
loop_
_entity_poly.entity_id
_entity_poly.type
_entity_poly.pdbx_seq_one_letter_code
_entity_poly.pdbx_strand_id
1 'polypeptide(L)'
;MREARSLLVINPNSTVAMTDGLRPLVDALHFKDTKHEYFTARSGPKSINDEDDAVESVKHCLPELQSLLDTYDGFLVACYSKHPLVPLLKAEAGVKDGRKPVTGIFEASVSTSLQLIHPDERFGIVSTGKVWEGILSEAVVDFLGTGSEASKRFAGVETTGLNATDLHDAPQEEVRKRMKDAVKRLLRKGRVGAICLGCAGMSGMDEMVREACVEELGEVEGGRVRIVDGVQAGVAWLEGAVRSGF
;
A
#
# COMPACT_ATOMS: atom_id res chain seq x y z
N MET A 1 -20.43 -8.92 -26.10
CA MET A 1 -19.42 -8.05 -25.47
C MET A 1 -19.22 -8.57 -24.07
N ARG A 2 -17.98 -8.86 -23.63
CA ARG A 2 -17.73 -9.06 -22.19
C ARG A 2 -18.10 -7.75 -21.50
N GLU A 3 -18.83 -7.82 -20.40
CA GLU A 3 -19.03 -6.64 -19.55
C GLU A 3 -17.66 -6.04 -19.18
N ALA A 4 -17.61 -4.72 -19.05
CA ALA A 4 -16.38 -4.06 -18.61
C ALA A 4 -16.01 -4.60 -17.23
N ARG A 5 -14.72 -4.96 -17.06
CA ARG A 5 -14.24 -5.47 -15.76
C ARG A 5 -14.45 -4.41 -14.69
N SER A 6 -14.64 -4.79 -13.44
CA SER A 6 -14.83 -3.83 -12.35
C SER A 6 -13.98 -4.18 -11.13
N LEU A 7 -13.25 -3.18 -10.62
CA LEU A 7 -12.44 -3.29 -9.42
C LEU A 7 -12.95 -2.33 -8.35
N LEU A 8 -13.07 -2.80 -7.11
CA LEU A 8 -13.41 -1.95 -5.98
C LEU A 8 -12.16 -1.61 -5.18
N VAL A 9 -11.83 -0.32 -5.10
CA VAL A 9 -10.77 0.23 -4.25
C VAL A 9 -11.40 0.64 -2.92
N ILE A 10 -11.04 -0.09 -1.87
CA ILE A 10 -11.63 0.01 -0.54
C ILE A 10 -10.71 0.83 0.34
N ASN A 11 -11.12 2.06 0.67
CA ASN A 11 -10.57 2.77 1.81
C ASN A 11 -11.30 2.31 3.09
N PRO A 12 -10.64 1.57 4.00
CA PRO A 12 -11.29 1.06 5.20
C PRO A 12 -11.51 2.12 6.30
N ASN A 13 -10.95 3.32 6.18
CA ASN A 13 -11.23 4.41 7.11
C ASN A 13 -12.42 5.28 6.66
N SER A 14 -12.88 6.14 7.57
CA SER A 14 -14.07 6.97 7.33
C SER A 14 -13.79 8.34 6.68
N THR A 15 -12.57 8.57 6.16
CA THR A 15 -12.17 9.87 5.61
C THR A 15 -12.26 9.88 4.09
N VAL A 16 -13.31 10.53 3.57
CA VAL A 16 -13.57 10.64 2.12
C VAL A 16 -12.41 11.28 1.36
N ALA A 17 -11.76 12.29 1.94
CA ALA A 17 -10.62 12.96 1.32
C ALA A 17 -9.45 12.01 1.02
N MET A 18 -9.25 10.96 1.83
CA MET A 18 -8.23 9.94 1.54
C MET A 18 -8.62 9.13 0.31
N THR A 19 -9.89 8.74 0.19
CA THR A 19 -10.42 8.03 -0.99
C THR A 19 -10.29 8.88 -2.25
N ASP A 20 -10.59 10.17 -2.17
CA ASP A 20 -10.45 11.09 -3.30
C ASP A 20 -8.98 11.24 -3.74
N GLY A 21 -8.04 11.21 -2.78
CA GLY A 21 -6.60 11.17 -3.06
C GLY A 21 -6.14 9.92 -3.82
N LEU A 22 -6.89 8.81 -3.76
CA LEU A 22 -6.55 7.59 -4.50
C LEU A 22 -6.89 7.70 -6.00
N ARG A 23 -7.92 8.47 -6.36
CA ARG A 23 -8.46 8.50 -7.72
C ARG A 23 -7.41 8.91 -8.77
N PRO A 24 -6.64 10.01 -8.58
CA PRO A 24 -5.64 10.43 -9.57
C PRO A 24 -4.54 9.37 -9.81
N LEU A 25 -4.18 8.59 -8.78
CA LEU A 25 -3.15 7.55 -8.87
C LEU A 25 -3.59 6.40 -9.77
N VAL A 26 -4.86 6.00 -9.61
CA VAL A 26 -5.49 4.94 -10.39
C VAL A 26 -5.73 5.43 -11.82
N ASP A 27 -6.21 6.65 -12.00
CA ASP A 27 -6.44 7.26 -13.31
C ASP A 27 -5.14 7.40 -14.13
N ALA A 28 -4.02 7.65 -13.46
CA ALA A 28 -2.69 7.73 -14.08
C ALA A 28 -2.20 6.40 -14.68
N LEU A 29 -2.79 5.26 -14.30
CA LEU A 29 -2.47 3.95 -14.91
C LEU A 29 -3.12 3.76 -16.28
N HIS A 30 -4.09 4.61 -16.64
CA HIS A 30 -4.71 4.68 -17.96
C HIS A 30 -5.41 3.40 -18.44
N PHE A 31 -5.85 2.51 -17.54
CA PHE A 31 -6.71 1.38 -17.90
C PHE A 31 -8.08 1.89 -18.43
N LYS A 32 -8.44 1.50 -19.67
CA LYS A 32 -9.66 1.98 -20.34
C LYS A 32 -10.82 0.98 -20.33
N ASP A 33 -10.52 -0.31 -20.15
CA ASP A 33 -11.50 -1.41 -20.24
C ASP A 33 -11.95 -1.94 -18.86
N THR A 34 -11.56 -1.25 -17.80
CA THR A 34 -11.85 -1.61 -16.41
C THR A 34 -12.40 -0.41 -15.67
N LYS A 35 -13.54 -0.60 -15.03
CA LYS A 35 -14.19 0.37 -14.17
C LYS A 35 -13.57 0.28 -12.78
N HIS A 36 -13.02 1.39 -12.29
CA HIS A 36 -12.54 1.51 -10.92
C HIS A 36 -13.61 2.23 -10.10
N GLU A 37 -14.14 1.55 -9.10
CA GLU A 37 -15.07 2.12 -8.13
C GLU A 37 -14.41 2.21 -6.76
N TYR A 38 -14.95 3.09 -5.91
CA TYR A 38 -14.31 3.44 -4.65
C TYR A 38 -15.29 3.29 -3.49
N PHE A 39 -14.81 2.68 -2.41
CA PHE A 39 -15.53 2.55 -1.16
C PHE A 39 -14.82 3.34 -0.07
N THR A 40 -15.59 4.03 0.78
CA THR A 40 -15.13 4.67 2.02
C THR A 40 -16.01 4.16 3.15
N ALA A 41 -15.43 3.80 4.29
CA ALA A 41 -16.23 3.37 5.43
C ALA A 41 -17.18 4.49 5.89
N ARG A 42 -18.45 4.17 6.16
CA ARG A 42 -19.42 5.17 6.62
C ARG A 42 -19.19 5.64 8.07
N SER A 43 -18.52 4.81 8.85
CA SER A 43 -18.18 5.06 10.26
C SER A 43 -16.89 4.32 10.62
N GLY A 44 -16.42 4.45 11.86
CA GLY A 44 -15.18 3.85 12.34
C GLY A 44 -14.04 4.88 12.43
N PRO A 45 -12.79 4.42 12.46
CA PRO A 45 -11.65 5.32 12.62
C PRO A 45 -11.50 6.25 11.41
N LYS A 46 -11.20 7.52 11.67
CA LYS A 46 -10.88 8.50 10.61
C LYS A 46 -9.57 8.19 9.90
N SER A 47 -8.64 7.58 10.61
CA SER A 47 -7.34 7.13 10.12
C SER A 47 -6.98 5.87 10.87
N ILE A 48 -6.30 4.93 10.21
CA ILE A 48 -5.82 3.70 10.83
C ILE A 48 -4.34 3.90 11.17
N ASN A 49 -4.01 3.89 12.46
CA ASN A 49 -2.67 4.19 12.94
C ASN A 49 -2.00 3.01 13.65
N ASP A 50 -2.73 1.92 13.88
CA ASP A 50 -2.26 0.68 14.49
C ASP A 50 -3.16 -0.51 14.09
N GLU A 51 -2.91 -1.67 14.69
CA GLU A 51 -3.67 -2.90 14.44
C GLU A 51 -5.08 -2.86 15.04
N ASP A 52 -5.29 -2.16 16.16
CA ASP A 52 -6.59 -2.05 16.81
C ASP A 52 -7.55 -1.22 15.94
N ASP A 53 -7.08 -0.11 15.39
CA ASP A 53 -7.80 0.67 14.38
C ASP A 53 -8.15 -0.19 13.15
N ALA A 54 -7.20 -1.02 12.69
CA ALA A 54 -7.40 -1.89 11.53
C ALA A 54 -8.50 -2.93 11.80
N VAL A 55 -8.50 -3.55 12.99
CA VAL A 55 -9.56 -4.48 13.42
C VAL A 55 -10.90 -3.76 13.59
N GLU A 56 -10.91 -2.56 14.16
CA GLU A 56 -12.14 -1.77 14.31
C GLU A 56 -12.74 -1.45 12.94
N SER A 57 -11.91 -1.00 11.99
CA SER A 57 -12.35 -0.66 10.63
C SER A 57 -13.10 -1.80 9.92
N VAL A 58 -12.72 -3.06 10.17
CA VAL A 58 -13.40 -4.24 9.61
C VAL A 58 -14.86 -4.28 10.03
N LYS A 59 -15.17 -3.98 11.29
CA LYS A 59 -16.55 -3.99 11.83
C LYS A 59 -17.45 -3.01 11.10
N HIS A 60 -16.88 -1.90 10.64
CA HIS A 60 -17.59 -0.85 9.90
C HIS A 60 -17.65 -1.10 8.39
N CYS A 61 -16.67 -1.82 7.82
CA CYS A 61 -16.59 -2.06 6.38
C CYS A 61 -17.32 -3.32 5.94
N LEU A 62 -17.08 -4.45 6.63
CA LEU A 62 -17.45 -5.77 6.14
C LEU A 62 -18.96 -5.94 5.89
N PRO A 63 -19.89 -5.48 6.76
CA PRO A 63 -21.32 -5.63 6.51
C PRO A 63 -21.80 -4.95 5.22
N GLU A 64 -21.24 -3.80 4.86
CA GLU A 64 -21.60 -3.11 3.62
C GLU A 64 -20.92 -3.75 2.41
N LEU A 65 -19.64 -4.12 2.54
CA LEU A 65 -18.89 -4.80 1.49
C LEU A 65 -19.50 -6.14 1.08
N GLN A 66 -20.11 -6.89 2.01
CA GLN A 66 -20.81 -8.14 1.72
C GLN A 66 -21.88 -7.98 0.63
N SER A 67 -22.61 -6.87 0.63
CA SER A 67 -23.63 -6.58 -0.39
C SER A 67 -23.06 -6.21 -1.76
N LEU A 68 -21.75 -5.93 -1.83
CA LEU A 68 -21.05 -5.49 -3.02
C LEU A 68 -20.22 -6.61 -3.67
N LEU A 69 -20.06 -7.75 -2.99
CA LEU A 69 -19.13 -8.80 -3.44
C LEU A 69 -19.47 -9.37 -4.80
N ASP A 70 -20.76 -9.45 -5.15
CA ASP A 70 -21.21 -9.99 -6.44
C ASP A 70 -21.05 -8.98 -7.60
N THR A 71 -20.90 -7.70 -7.29
CA THR A 71 -20.86 -6.58 -8.26
C THR A 71 -19.49 -6.38 -8.90
N TYR A 72 -18.42 -6.74 -8.19
CA TYR A 72 -17.05 -6.47 -8.60
C TYR A 72 -16.27 -7.73 -8.95
N ASP A 73 -15.29 -7.62 -9.85
CA ASP A 73 -14.41 -8.72 -10.26
C ASP A 73 -13.18 -8.86 -9.35
N GLY A 74 -12.79 -7.81 -8.62
CA GLY A 74 -11.64 -7.82 -7.72
C GLY A 74 -11.65 -6.65 -6.73
N PHE A 75 -10.86 -6.79 -5.66
CA PHE A 75 -10.91 -5.89 -4.52
C PHE A 75 -9.51 -5.49 -4.05
N LEU A 76 -9.29 -4.18 -3.91
CA LEU A 76 -8.05 -3.61 -3.35
C LEU A 76 -8.34 -3.01 -1.99
N VAL A 77 -7.66 -3.46 -0.93
CA VAL A 77 -7.72 -2.80 0.39
C VAL A 77 -6.63 -1.73 0.47
N ALA A 78 -7.03 -0.46 0.45
CA ALA A 78 -6.16 0.72 0.42
C ALA A 78 -5.74 1.19 1.82
N CYS A 79 -5.24 0.26 2.65
CA CYS A 79 -4.56 0.56 3.90
C CYS A 79 -3.22 -0.17 3.94
N TYR A 80 -2.14 0.54 4.27
CA TYR A 80 -0.81 -0.03 4.26
C TYR A 80 -0.52 -0.73 5.59
N SER A 81 -1.04 -1.94 5.73
CA SER A 81 -0.82 -2.81 6.88
C SER A 81 -1.10 -4.26 6.47
N LYS A 82 -0.85 -5.22 7.36
CA LYS A 82 -1.39 -6.58 7.26
C LYS A 82 -2.90 -6.53 7.58
N HIS A 83 -3.66 -5.87 6.72
CA HIS A 83 -5.01 -5.45 7.05
C HIS A 83 -5.96 -6.66 7.16
N PRO A 84 -6.67 -6.87 8.27
CA PRO A 84 -7.49 -8.06 8.49
C PRO A 84 -8.63 -8.22 7.48
N LEU A 85 -9.07 -7.11 6.86
CA LEU A 85 -10.08 -7.13 5.80
C LEU A 85 -9.65 -7.97 4.58
N VAL A 86 -8.35 -8.05 4.24
CA VAL A 86 -7.87 -8.80 3.07
C VAL A 86 -8.19 -10.30 3.18
N PRO A 87 -7.76 -11.04 4.23
CA PRO A 87 -8.11 -12.45 4.36
C PRO A 87 -9.60 -12.69 4.61
N LEU A 88 -10.30 -11.75 5.27
CA LEU A 88 -11.74 -11.86 5.49
C LEU A 88 -12.51 -11.80 4.17
N LEU A 89 -12.23 -10.81 3.32
CA LEU A 89 -12.83 -10.73 1.99
C LEU A 89 -12.55 -11.98 1.15
N LYS A 90 -11.33 -12.53 1.21
CA LYS A 90 -10.99 -13.80 0.52
C LYS A 90 -11.81 -15.00 1.01
N ALA A 91 -12.27 -14.98 2.25
CA ALA A 91 -13.05 -16.06 2.85
C ALA A 91 -14.56 -15.96 2.55
N GLU A 92 -15.07 -14.78 2.18
CA GLU A 92 -16.47 -14.59 1.82
C GLU A 92 -16.85 -15.40 0.58
N ALA A 93 -18.04 -16.02 0.61
CA ALA A 93 -18.49 -16.94 -0.44
C ALA A 93 -18.49 -16.30 -1.84
N GLY A 94 -18.99 -15.07 -1.99
CA GLY A 94 -19.03 -14.36 -3.27
C GLY A 94 -17.64 -14.10 -3.89
N VAL A 95 -16.60 -14.01 -3.05
CA VAL A 95 -15.21 -13.86 -3.50
C VAL A 95 -14.58 -15.21 -3.77
N LYS A 96 -14.70 -16.14 -2.81
CA LYS A 96 -14.08 -17.47 -2.87
C LYS A 96 -14.63 -18.31 -4.03
N ASP A 97 -15.95 -18.39 -4.16
CA ASP A 97 -16.61 -19.21 -5.18
C ASP A 97 -16.42 -18.60 -6.58
N GLY A 98 -16.40 -17.26 -6.66
CA GLY A 98 -16.09 -16.51 -7.87
C GLY A 98 -14.61 -16.46 -8.23
N ARG A 99 -13.70 -16.97 -7.36
CA ARG A 99 -12.23 -16.83 -7.48
C ARG A 99 -11.78 -15.39 -7.75
N LYS A 100 -12.43 -14.43 -7.09
CA LYS A 100 -12.19 -13.00 -7.28
C LYS A 100 -10.88 -12.60 -6.58
N PRO A 101 -9.89 -12.01 -7.27
CA PRO A 101 -8.64 -11.62 -6.63
C PRO A 101 -8.86 -10.49 -5.62
N VAL A 102 -8.20 -10.64 -4.47
CA VAL A 102 -8.16 -9.64 -3.40
C VAL A 102 -6.72 -9.43 -2.95
N THR A 103 -6.31 -8.18 -2.81
CA THR A 103 -5.00 -7.81 -2.23
C THR A 103 -5.12 -6.53 -1.42
N GLY A 104 -4.25 -6.32 -0.44
CA GLY A 104 -4.01 -5.00 0.12
C GLY A 104 -2.84 -4.32 -0.60
N ILE A 105 -2.71 -3.01 -0.35
CA ILE A 105 -1.61 -2.20 -0.91
C ILE A 105 -0.25 -2.55 -0.28
N PHE A 106 -0.25 -3.13 0.93
CA PHE A 106 0.94 -3.66 1.58
C PHE A 106 1.49 -4.89 0.84
N GLU A 107 0.64 -5.90 0.59
CA GLU A 107 1.06 -7.12 -0.11
C GLU A 107 1.51 -6.79 -1.53
N ALA A 108 0.76 -5.92 -2.21
CA ALA A 108 1.06 -5.52 -3.57
C ALA A 108 2.40 -4.77 -3.69
N SER A 109 2.69 -3.84 -2.76
CA SER A 109 3.94 -3.09 -2.77
C SER A 109 5.15 -3.99 -2.49
N VAL A 110 5.04 -4.92 -1.53
CA VAL A 110 6.11 -5.85 -1.17
C VAL A 110 6.40 -6.82 -2.31
N SER A 111 5.35 -7.44 -2.89
CA SER A 111 5.51 -8.35 -4.02
C SER A 111 6.09 -7.65 -5.25
N THR A 112 5.60 -6.45 -5.57
CA THR A 112 6.11 -5.67 -6.70
C THR A 112 7.57 -5.27 -6.50
N SER A 113 7.92 -4.84 -5.29
CA SER A 113 9.31 -4.48 -4.96
C SER A 113 10.26 -5.66 -5.16
N LEU A 114 9.88 -6.86 -4.69
CA LEU A 114 10.68 -8.07 -4.88
C LEU A 114 10.89 -8.45 -6.36
N GLN A 115 9.91 -8.15 -7.22
CA GLN A 115 10.04 -8.38 -8.67
C GLN A 115 10.94 -7.34 -9.36
N LEU A 116 10.97 -6.11 -8.85
CA LEU A 116 11.70 -4.99 -9.46
C LEU A 116 13.19 -4.95 -9.12
N ILE A 117 13.56 -5.35 -7.90
CA ILE A 117 14.93 -5.22 -7.40
C ILE A 117 15.86 -6.33 -7.91
N HIS A 118 17.15 -6.02 -8.05
CA HIS A 118 18.16 -7.03 -8.40
C HIS A 118 18.37 -8.06 -7.26
N PRO A 119 18.91 -9.26 -7.56
CA PRO A 119 19.09 -10.33 -6.57
C PRO A 119 19.91 -9.94 -5.33
N ASP A 120 20.87 -9.02 -5.47
CA ASP A 120 21.75 -8.50 -4.43
C ASP A 120 21.20 -7.25 -3.72
N GLU A 121 20.02 -6.79 -4.13
CA GLU A 121 19.33 -5.63 -3.57
C GLU A 121 18.24 -6.02 -2.59
N ARG A 122 17.85 -5.04 -1.77
CA ARG A 122 16.77 -5.13 -0.80
C ARG A 122 15.69 -4.11 -1.11
N PHE A 123 14.46 -4.39 -0.71
CA PHE A 123 13.42 -3.36 -0.60
C PHE A 123 13.35 -2.86 0.85
N GLY A 124 12.82 -1.67 1.05
CA GLY A 124 12.49 -1.17 2.37
C GLY A 124 11.19 -0.38 2.36
N ILE A 125 10.65 -0.10 3.54
CA ILE A 125 9.37 0.61 3.68
C ILE A 125 9.62 1.93 4.41
N VAL A 126 9.10 3.03 3.87
CA VAL A 126 9.02 4.30 4.60
C VAL A 126 7.57 4.53 4.99
N SER A 127 7.28 4.70 6.28
CA SER A 127 5.91 4.85 6.80
C SER A 127 5.78 6.08 7.73
N THR A 128 4.67 6.17 8.44
CA THR A 128 4.20 7.37 9.14
C THR A 128 4.68 7.40 10.60
N GLY A 129 3.85 6.97 11.54
CA GLY A 129 4.11 6.98 12.98
C GLY A 129 5.08 5.87 13.40
N LYS A 130 5.81 6.09 14.50
CA LYS A 130 6.90 5.21 14.96
C LYS A 130 6.45 3.76 15.22
N VAL A 131 5.20 3.56 15.62
CA VAL A 131 4.61 2.23 15.90
C VAL A 131 4.66 1.31 14.67
N TRP A 132 4.60 1.87 13.46
CA TRP A 132 4.62 1.11 12.21
C TRP A 132 5.96 0.41 11.93
N GLU A 133 7.06 0.80 12.57
CA GLU A 133 8.33 0.10 12.38
C GLU A 133 8.28 -1.35 12.83
N GLY A 134 7.69 -1.61 14.01
CA GLY A 134 7.49 -2.95 14.53
C GLY A 134 6.42 -3.69 13.73
N ILE A 135 5.22 -3.09 13.64
CA ILE A 135 4.05 -3.70 13.00
C ILE A 135 4.35 -4.12 11.55
N LEU A 136 4.95 -3.24 10.74
CA LEU A 136 5.24 -3.57 9.34
C LEU A 136 6.43 -4.52 9.18
N SER A 137 7.38 -4.52 10.12
CA SER A 137 8.47 -5.51 10.08
C SER A 137 7.93 -6.92 10.31
N GLU A 138 7.06 -7.11 11.31
CA GLU A 138 6.38 -8.38 11.59
C GLU A 138 5.45 -8.78 10.44
N ALA A 139 4.68 -7.83 9.90
CA ALA A 139 3.83 -8.06 8.73
C ALA A 139 4.61 -8.59 7.51
N VAL A 140 5.82 -8.08 7.26
CA VAL A 140 6.68 -8.56 6.15
C VAL A 140 7.16 -9.99 6.40
N VAL A 141 7.56 -10.31 7.63
CA VAL A 141 7.98 -11.68 8.00
C VAL A 141 6.84 -12.67 7.75
N ASP A 142 5.64 -12.34 8.24
CA ASP A 142 4.45 -13.17 8.07
C ASP A 142 4.05 -13.32 6.60
N PHE A 143 4.04 -12.22 5.84
CA PHE A 143 3.66 -12.24 4.43
C PHE A 143 4.63 -13.05 3.57
N LEU A 144 5.93 -12.96 3.85
CA LEU A 144 6.96 -13.71 3.13
C LEU A 144 7.13 -15.15 3.65
N GLY A 145 6.49 -15.50 4.78
CA GLY A 145 6.59 -16.83 5.38
C GLY A 145 8.01 -17.16 5.86
N THR A 146 8.79 -16.17 6.30
CA THR A 146 10.20 -16.37 6.72
C THR A 146 10.35 -16.84 8.16
N GLY A 147 9.23 -17.21 8.81
CA GLY A 147 9.22 -17.72 10.19
C GLY A 147 9.34 -16.56 11.17
N SER A 148 10.47 -16.45 11.87
CA SER A 148 10.74 -15.37 12.84
C SER A 148 11.82 -14.40 12.37
N GLU A 149 12.47 -14.67 11.24
CA GLU A 149 13.59 -13.87 10.74
C GLU A 149 13.15 -12.96 9.60
N ALA A 150 13.69 -11.73 9.56
CA ALA A 150 13.51 -10.85 8.42
C ALA A 150 14.17 -11.44 7.17
N SER A 151 13.47 -11.35 6.02
CA SER A 151 14.04 -11.73 4.72
C SER A 151 15.36 -10.99 4.46
N LYS A 152 16.35 -11.69 3.90
CA LYS A 152 17.61 -11.06 3.44
C LYS A 152 17.39 -9.99 2.35
N ARG A 153 16.21 -9.99 1.72
CA ARG A 153 15.77 -9.01 0.72
C ARG A 153 15.02 -7.81 1.33
N PHE A 154 14.86 -7.75 2.65
CA PHE A 154 14.19 -6.66 3.35
C PHE A 154 15.21 -5.82 4.16
N ALA A 155 15.27 -4.52 3.88
CA ALA A 155 16.13 -3.56 4.57
C ALA A 155 15.53 -3.03 5.88
N GLY A 156 14.25 -3.31 6.13
CA GLY A 156 13.50 -2.84 7.29
C GLY A 156 12.55 -1.69 6.97
N VAL A 157 12.00 -1.13 8.04
CA VAL A 157 11.06 0.01 8.01
C VAL A 157 11.75 1.23 8.61
N GLU A 158 11.46 2.40 8.07
CA GLU A 158 11.79 3.70 8.66
C GLU A 158 10.56 4.60 8.67
N THR A 159 10.44 5.47 9.66
CA THR A 159 9.24 6.30 9.84
C THR A 159 9.54 7.78 9.83
N THR A 160 8.58 8.59 9.37
CA THR A 160 8.66 10.06 9.43
C THR A 160 8.41 10.58 10.86
N GLY A 161 7.77 9.77 11.71
CA GLY A 161 7.33 10.15 13.05
C GLY A 161 6.14 11.11 13.06
N LEU A 162 5.44 11.23 11.92
CA LEU A 162 4.15 11.91 11.79
C LEU A 162 3.06 10.85 11.68
N ASN A 163 1.89 11.03 12.29
CA ASN A 163 0.77 10.14 12.02
C ASN A 163 0.16 10.43 10.63
N ALA A 164 -0.72 9.55 10.14
CA ALA A 164 -1.25 9.68 8.78
C ALA A 164 -2.08 10.95 8.56
N THR A 165 -2.75 11.47 9.58
CA THR A 165 -3.43 12.78 9.53
C THR A 165 -2.42 13.94 9.50
N ASP A 166 -1.36 13.87 10.31
CA ASP A 166 -0.34 14.93 10.39
C ASP A 166 0.40 15.10 9.06
N LEU A 167 0.52 14.04 8.26
CA LEU A 167 1.07 14.11 6.89
C LEU A 167 0.30 15.07 5.97
N HIS A 168 -1.00 15.28 6.23
CA HIS A 168 -1.84 16.20 5.47
C HIS A 168 -1.91 17.60 6.13
N ASP A 169 -1.89 17.66 7.46
CA ASP A 169 -2.12 18.90 8.21
C ASP A 169 -0.81 19.67 8.51
N ALA A 170 0.33 18.99 8.56
CA ALA A 170 1.62 19.62 8.88
C ALA A 170 2.14 20.49 7.72
N PRO A 171 3.00 21.49 8.01
CA PRO A 171 3.65 22.27 6.97
C PRO A 171 4.41 21.38 5.98
N GLN A 172 4.23 21.62 4.69
CA GLN A 172 4.84 20.81 3.62
C GLN A 172 6.37 20.67 3.76
N GLU A 173 7.05 21.73 4.22
CA GLU A 173 8.50 21.69 4.48
C GLU A 173 8.87 20.70 5.60
N GLU A 174 8.05 20.60 6.65
CA GLU A 174 8.28 19.64 7.72
C GLU A 174 8.05 18.20 7.25
N VAL A 175 6.95 17.96 6.52
CA VAL A 175 6.65 16.66 5.91
C VAL A 175 7.80 16.24 5.00
N ARG A 176 8.23 17.13 4.11
CA ARG A 176 9.33 16.91 3.17
C ARG A 176 10.62 16.57 3.91
N LYS A 177 10.99 17.35 4.94
CA LYS A 177 12.19 17.09 5.74
C LYS A 177 12.15 15.70 6.39
N ARG A 178 11.06 15.38 7.09
CA ARG A 178 10.92 14.10 7.81
C ARG A 178 10.88 12.90 6.87
N MET A 179 10.23 13.05 5.71
CA MET A 179 10.25 12.05 4.63
C MET A 179 11.68 11.77 4.16
N LYS A 180 12.42 12.83 3.81
CA LYS A 180 13.80 12.70 3.34
C LYS A 180 14.70 12.07 4.39
N ASP A 181 14.56 12.47 5.66
CA ASP A 181 15.33 11.90 6.76
C ASP A 181 15.04 10.40 6.93
N ALA A 182 13.77 9.97 6.84
CA ALA A 182 13.40 8.55 6.94
C ALA A 182 13.97 7.72 5.78
N VAL A 183 13.86 8.22 4.54
CA VAL A 183 14.45 7.60 3.35
C VAL A 183 15.96 7.45 3.51
N LYS A 184 16.66 8.51 3.89
CA LYS A 184 18.12 8.47 4.08
C LYS A 184 18.55 7.44 5.11
N ARG A 185 17.83 7.34 6.25
CA ARG A 185 18.11 6.30 7.25
C ARG A 185 17.90 4.90 6.69
N LEU A 186 16.89 4.70 5.85
CA LEU A 186 16.62 3.41 5.21
C LEU A 186 17.74 3.04 4.22
N LEU A 187 18.17 3.98 3.39
CA LEU A 187 19.24 3.78 2.40
C LEU A 187 20.59 3.43 3.07
N ARG A 188 20.84 3.92 4.28
CA ARG A 188 22.05 3.57 5.05
C ARG A 188 22.07 2.12 5.57
N LYS A 189 20.94 1.39 5.52
CA LYS A 189 20.84 -0.01 5.98
C LYS A 189 21.34 -1.04 4.95
N GLY A 190 21.81 -0.59 3.79
CA GLY A 190 22.43 -1.43 2.77
C GLY A 190 22.00 -1.05 1.37
N ARG A 191 22.12 -1.99 0.43
CA ARG A 191 21.81 -1.74 -0.98
C ARG A 191 20.31 -1.82 -1.24
N VAL A 192 19.61 -0.71 -1.05
CA VAL A 192 18.16 -0.58 -1.26
C VAL A 192 17.88 -0.31 -2.74
N GLY A 193 17.25 -1.28 -3.41
CA GLY A 193 16.83 -1.15 -4.81
C GLY A 193 15.40 -0.65 -4.98
N ALA A 194 14.56 -0.77 -3.94
CA ALA A 194 13.19 -0.26 -3.94
C ALA A 194 12.75 0.27 -2.58
N ILE A 195 11.94 1.32 -2.58
CA ILE A 195 11.28 1.90 -1.42
C ILE A 195 9.77 1.84 -1.62
N CYS A 196 9.08 1.17 -0.71
CA CYS A 196 7.62 1.20 -0.65
C CYS A 196 7.14 2.43 0.12
N LEU A 197 6.13 3.11 -0.41
CA LEU A 197 5.38 4.15 0.29
C LEU A 197 4.40 3.48 1.27
N GLY A 198 4.73 3.53 2.55
CA GLY A 198 4.11 2.76 3.64
C GLY A 198 2.83 3.35 4.22
N CYS A 199 2.09 4.13 3.43
CA CYS A 199 0.77 4.66 3.78
C CYS A 199 0.06 5.16 2.51
N ALA A 200 -1.24 4.98 2.44
CA ALA A 200 -2.06 5.51 1.33
C ALA A 200 -1.98 7.05 1.24
N GLY A 201 -1.85 7.74 2.37
CA GLY A 201 -1.66 9.20 2.40
C GLY A 201 -0.29 9.68 1.92
N MET A 202 0.68 8.77 1.71
CA MET A 202 2.00 9.10 1.15
C MET A 202 2.03 8.95 -0.38
N SER A 203 0.95 8.50 -0.99
CA SER A 203 0.86 8.35 -2.43
C SER A 203 1.07 9.68 -3.16
N GLY A 204 1.85 9.64 -4.24
CA GLY A 204 2.25 10.85 -4.99
C GLY A 204 3.39 11.64 -4.35
N MET A 205 3.98 11.18 -3.24
CA MET A 205 5.19 11.79 -2.63
C MET A 205 6.50 11.27 -3.24
N ASP A 206 6.44 10.63 -4.41
CA ASP A 206 7.58 10.03 -5.10
C ASP A 206 8.74 11.01 -5.34
N GLU A 207 8.44 12.28 -5.62
CA GLU A 207 9.45 13.31 -5.83
C GLU A 207 10.31 13.53 -4.57
N MET A 208 9.68 13.60 -3.39
CA MET A 208 10.40 13.78 -2.12
C MET A 208 11.31 12.60 -1.82
N VAL A 209 10.84 11.38 -2.10
CA VAL A 209 11.64 10.16 -1.93
C VAL A 209 12.78 10.12 -2.94
N ARG A 210 12.52 10.49 -4.20
CA ARG A 210 13.54 10.56 -5.26
C ARG A 210 14.66 11.52 -4.88
N GLU A 211 14.32 12.71 -4.42
CA GLU A 211 15.31 13.69 -3.97
C GLU A 211 16.18 13.16 -2.85
N ALA A 212 15.59 12.51 -1.84
CA ALA A 212 16.34 11.91 -0.76
C ALA A 212 17.31 10.84 -1.26
N CYS A 213 16.89 10.02 -2.23
CA CYS A 213 17.75 9.01 -2.85
C CYS A 213 18.93 9.66 -3.58
N VAL A 214 18.69 10.70 -4.36
CA VAL A 214 19.74 11.43 -5.10
C VAL A 214 20.70 12.15 -4.15
N GLU A 215 20.20 12.74 -3.06
CA GLU A 215 21.04 13.41 -2.07
C GLU A 215 21.94 12.45 -1.29
N GLU A 216 21.48 11.23 -1.00
CA GLU A 216 22.23 10.26 -0.20
C GLU A 216 23.16 9.38 -1.04
N LEU A 217 22.74 9.00 -2.25
CA LEU A 217 23.45 8.03 -3.10
C LEU A 217 24.04 8.65 -4.38
N GLY A 218 23.80 9.94 -4.63
CA GLY A 218 24.15 10.61 -5.88
C GLY A 218 23.13 10.36 -7.01
N GLU A 219 23.28 11.09 -8.11
CA GLU A 219 22.31 11.12 -9.21
C GLU A 219 22.10 9.75 -9.88
N VAL A 220 23.18 8.99 -10.10
CA VAL A 220 23.11 7.70 -10.81
C VAL A 220 22.48 6.61 -9.94
N GLU A 221 23.04 6.32 -8.76
CA GLU A 221 22.53 5.25 -7.90
C GLU A 221 21.20 5.67 -7.26
N GLY A 222 21.09 6.92 -6.82
CA GLY A 222 19.85 7.50 -6.30
C GLY A 222 18.73 7.52 -7.33
N GLY A 223 19.03 7.69 -8.63
CA GLY A 223 18.06 7.60 -9.72
C GLY A 223 17.58 6.18 -10.04
N ARG A 224 18.35 5.14 -9.66
CA ARG A 224 18.00 3.73 -9.90
C ARG A 224 17.03 3.15 -8.88
N VAL A 225 16.99 3.70 -7.66
CA VAL A 225 16.08 3.24 -6.60
C VAL A 225 14.64 3.32 -7.10
N ARG A 226 13.89 2.22 -7.09
CA ARG A 226 12.48 2.20 -7.49
C ARG A 226 11.62 2.72 -6.34
N ILE A 227 10.63 3.53 -6.64
CA ILE A 227 9.65 4.00 -5.66
C ILE A 227 8.35 3.29 -6.01
N VAL A 228 7.78 2.59 -5.02
CA VAL A 228 6.63 1.72 -5.21
C VAL A 228 5.47 2.26 -4.40
N ASP A 229 4.50 2.83 -5.11
CA ASP A 229 3.19 3.16 -4.58
C ASP A 229 2.32 1.88 -4.51
N GLY A 230 1.86 1.54 -3.31
CA GLY A 230 1.08 0.32 -3.08
C GLY A 230 -0.30 0.32 -3.76
N VAL A 231 -0.91 1.50 -3.96
CA VAL A 231 -2.20 1.65 -4.66
C VAL A 231 -2.01 1.32 -6.14
N GLN A 232 -1.00 1.94 -6.77
CA GLN A 232 -0.70 1.68 -8.17
C GLN A 232 -0.27 0.22 -8.40
N ALA A 233 0.59 -0.31 -7.54
CA ALA A 233 1.00 -1.72 -7.57
C ALA A 233 -0.20 -2.66 -7.42
N GLY A 234 -1.11 -2.37 -6.49
CA GLY A 234 -2.30 -3.17 -6.23
C GLY A 234 -3.27 -3.19 -7.40
N VAL A 235 -3.59 -2.03 -7.99
CA VAL A 235 -4.45 -1.96 -9.18
C VAL A 235 -3.82 -2.67 -10.36
N ALA A 236 -2.54 -2.43 -10.64
CA ALA A 236 -1.84 -3.08 -11.76
C ALA A 236 -1.83 -4.61 -11.62
N TRP A 237 -1.63 -5.12 -10.40
CA TRP A 237 -1.70 -6.54 -10.13
C TRP A 237 -3.12 -7.10 -10.31
N LEU A 238 -4.14 -6.42 -9.77
CA LEU A 238 -5.54 -6.85 -9.89
C LEU A 238 -6.01 -6.87 -11.35
N GLU A 239 -5.63 -5.88 -12.15
CA GLU A 239 -5.87 -5.85 -13.59
C GLU A 239 -5.32 -7.09 -14.28
N GLY A 240 -4.05 -7.43 -14.01
CA GLY A 240 -3.44 -8.64 -14.51
C GLY A 240 -4.14 -9.90 -14.02
N ALA A 241 -4.51 -9.95 -12.74
CA ALA A 241 -5.15 -11.10 -12.12
C ALA A 241 -6.54 -11.39 -12.68
N VAL A 242 -7.41 -10.37 -12.78
CA VAL A 242 -8.76 -10.51 -13.36
C VAL A 242 -8.69 -10.87 -14.85
N ARG A 243 -7.71 -10.32 -15.59
CA ARG A 243 -7.54 -10.64 -17.02
C ARG A 243 -7.05 -12.06 -17.25
N SER A 244 -6.15 -12.54 -16.40
CA SER A 244 -5.54 -13.87 -16.50
C SER A 244 -6.45 -14.96 -15.96
N GLY A 245 -7.32 -14.64 -14.99
CA GLY A 245 -8.20 -15.61 -14.34
C GLY A 245 -7.40 -16.65 -13.54
N PHE A 246 -6.41 -16.17 -12.76
CA PHE A 246 -5.62 -17.02 -11.85
C PHE A 246 -6.50 -17.84 -10.89
#